data_AF-A0A930SSB1-F1
#
_entry.id   AF-A0A930SSB1-F1
#
_cell.length_a   1.000
_cell.length_b   1.000
_cell.length_c   1.000
_cell.angle_alpha   90.00
_cell.angle_beta   90.00
_cell.angle_gamma   90.00
#
_symmetry.space_group_name_H-M   'P 1'
#
loop_
_entity.id
_entity.type
_entity.pdbx_description
1 polymer ?
#
loop_
_entity_poly.entity_id
_entity_poly.type
_entity_poly.pdbx_seq_one_letter_code
_entity_poly.pdbx_strand_id
1 'polypeptide(L)'
;MERTQFGVSCCQRCRYYTPEGRRGGQCSQLDVPVQGKWTACSLATPFFLEPLRPLEALPVWSEELVLIHRNAAIAETAYTSHVA
;
A
#
# COMPACT_ATOMS: atom_id res chain seq x y z
N MET A 1 -23.63 0.68 10.37
CA MET A 1 -22.52 -0.23 10.04
C MET A 1 -21.36 0.12 10.94
N GLU A 2 -21.18 -0.63 12.02
CA GLU A 2 -20.00 -0.48 12.87
C GLU A 2 -18.79 -0.92 12.05
N ARG A 3 -17.84 -0.01 11.83
CA ARG A 3 -16.56 -0.36 11.21
C ARG A 3 -15.87 -1.31 12.18
N THR A 4 -15.75 -2.58 11.81
CA THR A 4 -14.88 -3.52 12.52
C THR A 4 -13.49 -2.92 12.50
N GLN A 5 -13.05 -2.36 13.63
CA GLN A 5 -11.73 -1.78 13.74
C GLN A 5 -10.73 -2.94 13.64
N PHE A 6 -10.15 -3.14 12.46
CA PHE A 6 -9.06 -4.08 12.25
C PHE A 6 -7.81 -3.52 12.97
N GLY A 7 -7.80 -3.70 14.28
CA GLY A 7 -6.76 -3.20 15.17
C GLY A 7 -5.46 -4.00 15.02
N VAL A 8 -4.37 -3.37 15.46
CA VAL A 8 -3.08 -4.04 15.59
C VAL A 8 -3.22 -5.14 16.65
N SER A 9 -2.95 -6.39 16.30
CA SER A 9 -3.08 -7.54 17.22
C SER A 9 -1.83 -7.83 18.04
N CYS A 10 -0.65 -7.41 17.57
CA CYS A 10 0.61 -7.54 18.30
C CYS A 10 1.49 -6.31 18.08
N CYS A 11 2.29 -5.94 19.08
CA CYS A 11 3.05 -4.69 19.03
C CYS A 11 4.02 -4.65 17.84
N GLN A 12 4.56 -5.80 17.41
CA GLN A 12 5.40 -5.91 16.21
C GLN A 12 4.70 -5.55 14.87
N ARG A 13 3.36 -5.48 14.83
CA ARG A 13 2.56 -5.05 13.67
C ARG A 13 2.18 -3.56 13.73
N CYS A 14 2.59 -2.87 14.79
CA CYS A 14 2.35 -1.44 14.97
C CYS A 14 3.31 -0.61 14.11
N ARG A 15 2.85 0.53 13.60
CA ARG A 15 3.71 1.49 12.86
C ARG A 15 4.87 2.06 13.67
N TYR A 16 4.83 1.94 15.00
CA TYR A 16 5.84 2.46 15.94
C TYR A 16 6.78 1.37 16.47
N TYR A 17 6.76 0.19 15.87
CA TYR A 17 7.70 -0.88 16.19
C TYR A 17 8.94 -0.80 15.31
N THR A 18 10.11 -0.74 15.94
CA THR A 18 11.41 -0.78 15.28
C THR A 18 12.04 -2.15 15.52
N PRO A 19 12.24 -3.00 14.51
CA PRO A 19 12.88 -4.30 14.69
C PRO A 19 14.35 -4.15 15.11
N GLU A 20 14.78 -4.90 16.13
CA GLU A 20 16.15 -4.97 16.62
C GLU A 20 16.66 -6.41 16.55
N GLY A 21 17.42 -6.71 15.49
CA GLY A 21 17.99 -8.04 15.27
C GLY A 21 16.92 -9.12 15.04
N ARG A 22 17.17 -10.34 15.55
CA ARG A 22 16.36 -11.53 15.25
C ARG A 22 15.25 -11.84 16.26
N ARG A 23 15.26 -11.23 17.45
CA ARG A 23 14.42 -11.68 18.59
C ARG A 23 13.41 -10.66 19.09
N GLY A 24 13.37 -9.47 18.53
CA GLY A 24 12.44 -8.44 18.98
C GLY A 24 12.71 -7.10 18.32
N GLY A 25 12.32 -6.06 19.04
CA GLY A 25 12.46 -4.68 18.62
C GLY A 25 12.12 -3.74 19.76
N GLN A 26 11.97 -2.46 19.45
CA GLN A 26 11.55 -1.42 20.39
C GLN A 26 10.18 -0.89 20.03
N CYS A 27 9.36 -0.62 21.05
CA CYS A 27 8.16 0.19 20.89
C CYS A 27 8.50 1.65 21.19
N SER A 28 8.55 2.53 20.19
CA SER A 28 8.86 3.94 20.42
C SER A 28 7.78 4.72 21.17
N GLN A 29 6.56 4.19 21.27
CA GLN A 29 5.47 4.82 22.04
C GLN A 29 5.57 4.55 23.54
N LEU A 30 6.13 3.40 23.92
CA LEU A 30 6.29 3.01 25.32
C LEU A 30 7.76 3.08 25.80
N ASP A 31 8.70 3.25 24.86
CA ASP A 31 10.15 3.24 25.07
C ASP A 31 10.64 1.96 25.76
N VAL A 32 10.15 0.80 25.29
CA VAL A 32 10.51 -0.52 25.85
C VAL A 32 10.79 -1.58 24.77
N PRO A 33 11.68 -2.56 25.08
CA PRO A 33 11.91 -3.70 24.20
C PRO A 33 10.67 -4.60 24.13
N VAL A 34 10.30 -4.96 22.92
CA VAL A 34 9.17 -5.82 22.57
C VAL A 34 9.70 -7.17 22.12
N GLN A 35 9.24 -8.23 22.78
CA GLN A 35 9.54 -9.61 22.37
C GLN A 35 8.46 -10.12 21.40
N GLY A 36 8.78 -11.11 20.56
CA GLY A 36 7.90 -11.58 19.49
C GLY A 36 6.52 -12.14 19.89
N LYS A 37 6.24 -12.31 21.20
CA LYS A 37 4.94 -12.78 21.72
C LYS A 37 4.07 -11.67 22.33
N TRP A 38 4.49 -10.41 22.25
CA TRP A 38 3.76 -9.30 22.87
C TRP A 38 2.47 -8.97 22.10
N THR A 39 1.37 -8.83 22.85
CA THR A 39 0.14 -8.23 22.34
C THR A 39 0.36 -6.76 21.99
N ALA A 40 -0.57 -6.16 21.25
CA ALA A 40 -0.49 -4.75 20.93
C ALA A 40 -0.56 -3.89 22.20
N CYS A 41 0.26 -2.83 22.25
CA CYS A 41 0.11 -1.83 23.31
C CYS A 41 -1.18 -1.03 23.13
N SER A 42 -1.63 -0.36 24.18
CA SER A 42 -2.81 0.52 24.14
C SER A 42 -2.69 1.67 23.15
N LEU A 43 -1.46 2.02 22.74
CA LEU A 43 -1.14 3.07 21.78
C LEU A 43 -0.88 2.53 20.36
N ALA A 44 -1.13 1.23 20.13
CA ALA A 44 -0.79 0.60 18.87
C ALA A 44 -1.64 1.16 17.72
N THR A 45 -0.98 1.52 16.62
CA THR A 45 -1.59 2.09 15.43
C THR A 45 -1.20 1.26 14.20
N PRO A 46 -2.16 0.89 13.33
CA PRO A 46 -1.86 0.09 12.15
C PRO A 46 -0.93 0.85 11.19
N PHE A 47 -0.12 0.11 10.44
CA PHE A 47 0.76 0.68 9.41
C PHE A 47 -0.04 1.38 8.32
N PHE A 48 -1.10 0.73 7.86
CA PHE A 48 -2.06 1.31 6.94
C PHE A 48 -3.14 2.00 7.78
N LEU A 49 -3.04 3.33 7.89
CA LEU A 49 -4.08 4.15 8.48
C LEU A 49 -5.23 4.26 7.48
N GLU A 50 -6.43 3.86 7.90
CA GLU A 50 -7.64 4.46 7.36
C GLU A 50 -7.69 5.93 7.80
N PRO A 51 -8.15 6.86 6.95
CA PRO A 51 -9.15 6.64 5.90
C PRO A 51 -8.55 6.57 4.49
N LEU A 52 -9.24 5.84 3.61
CA LEU A 52 -9.16 6.07 2.17
C LEU A 52 -9.41 7.56 1.94
N ARG A 53 -8.38 8.30 1.50
CA ARG A 53 -8.59 9.68 1.05
C ARG A 53 -9.35 9.61 -0.28
N PRO A 54 -10.40 10.44 -0.49
CA PRO A 54 -10.97 10.60 -1.81
C PRO A 54 -9.84 10.93 -2.77
N LEU A 55 -9.67 10.08 -3.77
CA LEU A 55 -8.71 10.34 -4.82
C LEU A 55 -9.24 11.56 -5.59
N GLU A 56 -8.51 12.67 -5.56
CA GLU A 56 -8.79 13.80 -6.45
C GLU A 56 -8.90 13.25 -7.86
N ALA A 57 -9.93 13.68 -8.59
CA ALA A 57 -10.33 13.11 -9.87
C ALA A 57 -9.09 12.73 -10.67
N LEU A 58 -8.84 11.42 -10.77
CA LEU A 58 -7.73 10.94 -11.56
C LEU A 58 -7.90 11.56 -12.94
N PRO A 59 -6.88 12.25 -13.48
CA PRO A 59 -6.97 12.67 -14.87
C PRO A 59 -7.25 11.40 -15.65
N VAL A 60 -8.47 11.33 -16.21
CA VAL A 60 -8.79 10.33 -17.23
C VAL A 60 -7.62 10.41 -18.18
N TRP A 61 -6.90 9.30 -18.30
CA TRP A 61 -5.71 9.12 -19.11
C TRP A 61 -5.73 10.11 -20.25
N SER A 62 -4.73 11.01 -20.31
CA SER A 62 -4.73 12.10 -21.29
C SER A 62 -5.09 11.53 -22.65
N GLU A 63 -5.94 12.24 -23.41
CA GLU A 63 -6.38 11.76 -24.72
C GLU A 63 -5.19 11.31 -25.59
N GLU A 64 -4.04 11.97 -25.39
CA GLU A 64 -2.74 11.61 -25.94
C GLU A 64 -2.34 10.13 -25.71
N LEU A 65 -2.45 9.59 -24.49
CA LEU A 65 -2.12 8.19 -24.21
C LEU A 65 -3.10 7.20 -24.86
N VAL A 66 -4.37 7.58 -24.97
CA VAL A 66 -5.39 6.78 -25.67
C VAL A 66 -5.13 6.76 -27.17
N LEU A 67 -4.76 7.91 -27.75
CA LEU A 67 -4.36 8.01 -29.15
C LEU A 67 -3.07 7.22 -29.42
N ILE A 68 -2.06 7.29 -28.53
CA ILE A 68 -0.81 6.53 -28.67
C ILE A 68 -1.09 5.02 -28.72
N HIS A 69 -1.93 4.48 -27.82
CA HIS A 69 -2.28 3.06 -27.84
C HIS A 69 -3.06 2.65 -29.10
N ARG A 70 -4.01 3.49 -29.54
CA ARG A 70 -4.78 3.24 -30.77
C ARG A 70 -3.87 3.24 -31.99
N ASN A 71 -2.95 4.19 -32.09
CA ASN A 71 -2.01 4.31 -33.20
C ASN A 71 -0.99 3.18 -33.22
N ALA A 72 -0.53 2.71 -32.05
CA ALA A 72 0.35 1.54 -31.95
C ALA A 72 -0.34 0.27 -32.50
N ALA A 73 -1.60 0.04 -32.13
CA ALA A 73 -2.38 -1.09 -32.66
C ALA A 73 -2.64 -1.01 -34.18
N ILE A 74 -2.79 0.21 -34.73
CA ILE A 74 -2.94 0.44 -36.17
C ILE A 74 -1.61 0.20 -36.91
N ALA A 75 -0.48 0.60 -36.32
CA ALA A 75 0.84 0.41 -36.93
C ALA A 75 1.21 -1.08 -37.04
N GLU A 76 0.86 -1.90 -36.04
CA GLU A 76 1.09 -3.35 -36.05
C GLU A 76 0.24 -4.08 -37.10
N THR A 77 -1.00 -3.64 -37.32
CA THR A 77 -1.90 -4.21 -38.34
C THR A 77 -1.52 -3.78 -39.76
N ALA A 78 -1.03 -2.55 -39.94
CA ALA A 78 -0.52 -2.08 -41.23
C ALA A 78 0.77 -2.79 -41.63
N TYR A 79 1.67 -3.06 -40.67
CA TYR A 79 2.90 -3.81 -40.92
C TYR A 79 2.63 -5.26 -41.32
N THR A 80 1.71 -5.95 -40.65
CA THR A 80 1.35 -7.34 -41.00
C THR A 80 0.60 -7.46 -42.33
N SER A 81 -0.15 -6.44 -42.75
CA SER A 81 -0.84 -6.41 -44.05
C SER A 81 0.07 -6.09 -45.24
N HIS A 82 1.24 -5.50 -45.00
CA HIS A 82 2.22 -5.15 -46.05
C HIS A 82 3.25 -6.27 -46.30
N VAL A 83 3.34 -7.26 -45.41
CA VAL A 83 4.32 -8.35 -45.47
C VAL A 83 3.67 -9.71 -45.84
N ALA A 84 2.34 -9.75 -46.01
CA ALA A 84 1.58 -10.88 -46.53
C ALA A 84 1.28 -10.71 -48.02
#